data_AF-A0A2D6MFM7-F1
#
_entry.id   AF-A0A2D6MFM7-F1
#
_cell.length_a   1.000
_cell.length_b   1.000
_cell.length_c   1.000
_cell.angle_alpha   90.00
_cell.angle_beta   90.00
_cell.angle_gamma   90.00
#
_symmetry.space_group_name_H-M   'P 1'
#
loop_
_entity.id
_entity.type
_entity.pdbx_description
1 polymer ?
#
loop_
_entity_poly.entity_id
_entity_poly.type
_entity_poly.pdbx_seq_one_letter_code
_entity_poly.pdbx_strand_id
1 'polypeptide(L)'
;MVKKMSQKWYGNLDDKIAGVPILDTPPPWECSNALPEEQLAQLGSMENQYGTTKFVDGFTDYVKDERLSTLLKDKKVCFVGPSPHLIGAKMGAHIDSHDVVIRVNQTQAVPPHRWEDYGKRTDILVSCLNAPTIAAISQNLEWVKTLKFILCPSLSMWDVDKGTTWIDKWNIPWHNVCDGHLFKIYKDAGTTGNTGLSGLSILLNYEIEFLYVTGFSFYNFGRFGNVYYDEYKKPNAMANVNGANTKVYRHDIHALEPHLKYFKRMIDVHYPQKLKLDCLLENYYFYTQPKLLTIKDEMDEKGYVVLKNAIEPQIALAYKKIIVDYFKDTQNKAIGQLAKPDAFNDKKLFFLHKLFSTYAIMEPLRTLTNNRLMYLHHSDIHYNFKAYGYHDDTQVRDMKTPPPQEYSFIEGESDVPYRCYSIAIYLQDHNDGGGLTVIEGSHKNSKGKGSNTISGRVRIREQQEINLESSLGDVIVFDARLFHHGNVSKCKNRATIFFRMGAINVHGINHAKGAVERQQRQNCRRSPYLMSRELTNTLIKNKLR
;
A
#
# COMPACT_ATOMS: atom_id res chain seq x y z
N MET A 1 48.24 -14.58 -10.43
CA MET A 1 47.00 -14.23 -11.16
C MET A 1 46.62 -12.81 -10.78
N VAL A 2 46.77 -11.85 -11.70
CA VAL A 2 46.24 -10.49 -11.49
C VAL A 2 44.72 -10.59 -11.58
N LYS A 3 44.03 -10.38 -10.46
CA LYS A 3 42.56 -10.31 -10.41
C LYS A 3 42.17 -9.14 -11.33
N LYS A 4 41.68 -9.39 -12.54
CA LYS A 4 41.08 -8.35 -13.39
C LYS A 4 39.98 -7.73 -12.54
N MET A 5 40.18 -6.50 -12.06
CA MET A 5 39.09 -5.76 -11.43
C MET A 5 37.99 -5.67 -12.48
N SER A 6 36.81 -6.21 -12.16
CA SER A 6 35.65 -6.09 -13.04
C SER A 6 35.40 -4.60 -13.27
N GLN A 7 35.52 -4.15 -14.52
CA GLN A 7 35.25 -2.77 -14.87
C GLN A 7 33.80 -2.45 -14.47
N LYS A 8 33.63 -1.40 -13.67
CA LYS A 8 32.30 -0.89 -13.28
C LYS A 8 31.50 -0.60 -14.54
N TRP A 9 30.20 -0.96 -14.54
CA TRP A 9 29.37 -0.86 -15.74
C TRP A 9 29.13 0.59 -16.20
N TYR A 10 29.33 1.56 -15.31
CA TYR A 10 29.23 2.99 -15.55
C TYR A 10 30.59 3.66 -15.85
N GLY A 11 31.68 2.90 -15.94
CA GLY A 11 33.00 3.43 -16.31
C GLY A 11 33.49 4.53 -15.37
N ASN A 12 33.79 5.70 -15.93
CA ASN A 12 34.32 6.87 -15.22
C ASN A 12 33.23 7.88 -14.80
N LEU A 13 31.95 7.56 -15.01
CA LEU A 13 30.84 8.41 -14.58
C LEU A 13 30.73 8.45 -13.06
N ASP A 14 29.97 9.41 -12.53
CA ASP A 14 29.65 9.51 -11.10
C ASP A 14 29.15 8.14 -10.59
N ASP A 15 29.70 7.69 -9.46
CA ASP A 15 29.30 6.44 -8.82
C ASP A 15 27.99 6.58 -8.02
N LYS A 16 27.34 7.75 -8.10
CA LYS A 16 26.05 8.05 -7.50
C LYS A 16 25.06 8.59 -8.52
N ILE A 17 23.79 8.43 -8.18
CA ILE A 17 22.66 9.09 -8.82
C ILE A 17 21.90 9.81 -7.73
N ALA A 18 21.86 11.14 -7.75
CA ALA A 18 21.23 11.94 -6.71
C ALA A 18 21.74 11.60 -5.30
N GLY A 19 23.04 11.30 -5.16
CA GLY A 19 23.65 10.86 -3.91
C GLY A 19 23.45 9.38 -3.55
N VAL A 20 22.59 8.64 -4.26
CA VAL A 20 22.39 7.21 -4.07
C VAL A 20 23.53 6.44 -4.75
N PRO A 21 24.34 5.63 -4.03
CA PRO A 21 25.42 4.85 -4.63
C PRO A 21 24.88 3.85 -5.64
N ILE A 22 25.46 3.82 -6.83
CA ILE A 22 25.13 2.89 -7.92
C ILE A 22 25.56 1.47 -7.54
N LEU A 23 24.76 0.46 -7.90
CA LEU A 23 25.11 -0.93 -7.67
C LEU A 23 26.26 -1.37 -8.59
N ASP A 24 27.29 -2.01 -8.03
CA ASP A 24 28.41 -2.54 -8.82
C ASP A 24 27.94 -3.57 -9.85
N THR A 25 26.93 -4.37 -9.50
CA THR A 25 26.21 -5.26 -10.41
C THR A 25 24.76 -4.76 -10.52
N PRO A 26 24.31 -4.33 -11.72
CA PRO A 26 22.95 -3.87 -11.88
C PRO A 26 21.97 -5.04 -11.65
N PRO A 27 20.77 -4.78 -11.13
CA PRO A 27 19.75 -5.81 -10.98
C PRO A 27 19.34 -6.39 -12.35
N PRO A 28 18.72 -7.59 -12.37
CA PRO A 28 18.17 -8.15 -13.60
C PRO A 28 17.24 -7.16 -14.30
N TRP A 29 17.32 -7.11 -15.63
CA TRP A 29 16.46 -6.24 -16.43
C TRP A 29 15.06 -6.84 -16.56
N GLU A 30 14.12 -6.31 -15.79
CA GLU A 30 12.72 -6.69 -15.80
C GLU A 30 11.93 -5.65 -16.61
N CYS A 31 12.13 -5.65 -17.93
CA CYS A 31 11.43 -4.77 -18.85
C CYS A 31 11.38 -5.42 -20.24
N SER A 32 10.28 -5.25 -20.96
CA SER A 32 10.13 -5.76 -22.33
C SER A 32 10.91 -4.97 -23.38
N ASN A 33 11.39 -3.76 -23.04
CA ASN A 33 12.27 -3.01 -23.91
C ASN A 33 13.68 -3.63 -23.92
N ALA A 34 14.45 -3.35 -24.96
CA ALA A 34 15.86 -3.69 -25.05
C ALA A 34 16.67 -3.16 -23.85
N LEU A 35 17.88 -3.68 -23.63
CA LEU A 35 18.73 -3.20 -22.55
C LEU A 35 19.09 -1.71 -22.76
N PRO A 36 19.34 -0.94 -21.68
CA PRO A 36 19.70 0.48 -21.80
C PRO A 36 20.85 0.78 -22.77
N GLU A 37 21.86 -0.07 -22.84
CA GLU A 37 23.02 0.06 -23.75
C GLU A 37 22.63 -0.15 -25.20
N GLU A 38 21.74 -1.12 -25.47
CA GLU A 38 21.26 -1.41 -26.81
C GLU A 38 20.41 -0.26 -27.33
N GLN A 39 19.56 0.31 -26.46
CA GLN A 39 18.76 1.49 -26.78
C GLN A 39 19.64 2.72 -27.05
N LEU A 40 20.69 2.94 -26.24
CA LEU A 40 21.64 4.02 -26.44
C LEU A 40 22.49 3.84 -27.72
N ALA A 41 22.96 2.63 -28.00
CA ALA A 41 23.70 2.33 -29.22
C ALA A 41 22.82 2.57 -30.47
N GLN A 42 21.56 2.16 -30.42
CA GLN A 42 20.60 2.43 -31.48
C GLN A 42 20.36 3.94 -31.65
N LEU A 43 20.17 4.68 -30.56
CA LEU A 43 20.03 6.14 -30.59
C LEU A 43 21.25 6.80 -31.25
N GLY A 44 22.46 6.48 -30.79
CA GLY A 44 23.72 7.00 -31.33
C GLY A 44 23.98 6.70 -32.81
N SER A 45 23.39 5.61 -33.32
CA SER A 45 23.46 5.22 -34.73
C SER A 45 22.56 6.03 -35.65
N MET A 46 21.56 6.73 -35.09
CA MET A 46 20.59 7.47 -35.87
C MET A 46 21.04 8.89 -36.17
N GLU A 47 20.82 9.32 -37.41
CA GLU A 47 20.93 10.72 -37.80
C GLU A 47 19.66 11.45 -37.36
N ASN A 48 19.82 12.59 -36.71
CA ASN A 48 18.66 13.38 -36.35
C ASN A 48 18.06 13.96 -37.65
N GLN A 49 16.74 13.94 -37.79
CA GLN A 49 16.05 14.36 -39.01
C GLN A 49 16.05 15.89 -39.22
N TYR A 50 16.68 16.66 -38.31
CA TYR A 50 16.59 18.12 -38.22
C TYR A 50 17.98 18.82 -38.10
N GLY A 51 19.12 18.15 -38.35
CA GLY A 51 20.47 18.67 -38.09
C GLY A 51 21.60 17.62 -38.01
N THR A 52 22.83 18.09 -37.71
CA THR A 52 24.09 17.30 -37.73
C THR A 52 24.53 16.77 -36.36
N THR A 53 23.82 17.10 -35.29
CA THR A 53 24.21 16.70 -33.92
C THR A 53 23.79 15.26 -33.66
N LYS A 54 24.76 14.38 -33.42
CA LYS A 54 24.51 12.98 -33.06
C LYS A 54 23.74 12.90 -31.73
N PHE A 55 22.85 11.93 -31.64
CA PHE A 55 22.23 11.57 -30.36
C PHE A 55 23.27 11.02 -29.39
N VAL A 56 22.91 11.03 -28.10
CA VAL A 56 23.70 10.40 -27.07
C VAL A 56 23.79 8.89 -27.33
N ASP A 57 24.99 8.34 -27.30
CA ASP A 57 25.30 6.94 -27.62
C ASP A 57 25.77 6.13 -26.39
N GLY A 58 25.78 6.76 -25.21
CA GLY A 58 26.24 6.17 -23.97
C GLY A 58 25.64 6.80 -22.71
N PHE A 59 25.96 6.24 -21.55
CA PHE A 59 25.52 6.79 -20.28
C PHE A 59 26.18 8.14 -20.00
N THR A 60 25.45 9.03 -19.32
CA THR A 60 25.95 10.37 -18.95
C THR A 60 25.57 10.74 -17.51
N ASP A 61 26.34 11.66 -16.93
CA ASP A 61 25.99 12.27 -15.65
C ASP A 61 24.92 13.36 -15.83
N TYR A 62 24.17 13.63 -14.76
CA TYR A 62 23.11 14.61 -14.82
C TYR A 62 23.66 16.03 -14.92
N VAL A 63 23.19 16.77 -15.92
CA VAL A 63 23.45 18.20 -16.04
C VAL A 63 22.22 18.96 -15.53
N LYS A 64 22.39 19.69 -14.43
CA LYS A 64 21.31 20.50 -13.83
C LYS A 64 20.92 21.65 -14.74
N ASP A 65 19.64 22.01 -14.72
CA ASP A 65 19.16 23.24 -15.35
C ASP A 65 19.25 24.39 -14.34
N GLU A 66 19.98 25.45 -14.66
CA GLU A 66 20.21 26.59 -13.74
C GLU A 66 18.92 27.33 -13.33
N ARG A 67 17.91 27.35 -14.21
CA ARG A 67 16.62 27.98 -13.89
C ARG A 67 15.88 27.13 -12.87
N LEU A 68 15.92 25.80 -13.02
CA LEU A 68 15.36 24.87 -12.04
C LEU A 68 16.15 24.88 -10.72
N SER A 69 17.49 24.96 -10.79
CA SER A 69 18.35 25.12 -9.60
C SER A 69 17.95 26.35 -8.80
N THR A 70 17.79 27.49 -9.46
CA THR A 70 17.38 28.75 -8.83
C THR A 70 15.99 28.64 -8.22
N LEU A 71 15.05 27.97 -8.89
CA LEU A 71 13.68 27.79 -8.42
C LEU A 71 13.58 26.90 -7.17
N LEU A 72 14.46 25.89 -7.05
CA LEU A 72 14.41 24.88 -6.01
C LEU A 72 15.34 25.16 -4.81
N LYS A 73 16.35 26.01 -4.98
CA LYS A 73 17.36 26.28 -3.96
C LYS A 73 16.75 26.63 -2.60
N ASP A 74 17.13 25.86 -1.58
CA ASP A 74 16.70 26.00 -0.18
C ASP A 74 15.18 25.99 0.01
N LYS A 75 14.42 25.38 -0.92
CA LYS A 75 12.97 25.31 -0.84
C LYS A 75 12.47 24.03 -0.19
N LYS A 76 11.35 24.16 0.52
CA LYS A 76 10.48 23.04 0.90
C LYS A 76 9.63 22.67 -0.30
N VAL A 77 9.85 21.48 -0.85
CA VAL A 77 9.23 21.04 -2.09
C VAL A 77 8.23 19.93 -1.79
N CYS A 78 7.00 20.06 -2.28
CA CYS A 78 6.01 18.97 -2.25
C CYS A 78 5.90 18.33 -3.63
N PHE A 79 6.11 17.02 -3.70
CA PHE A 79 6.00 16.22 -4.92
C PHE A 79 4.75 15.34 -4.86
N VAL A 80 3.74 15.71 -5.66
CA VAL A 80 2.39 15.16 -5.56
C VAL A 80 2.08 14.26 -6.75
N GLY A 81 1.84 13.00 -6.45
CA GLY A 81 1.32 12.02 -7.39
C GLY A 81 -0.22 11.99 -7.42
N PRO A 82 -0.82 11.40 -8.47
CA PRO A 82 -2.27 11.34 -8.65
C PRO A 82 -2.99 10.21 -7.86
N SER A 83 -2.36 9.59 -6.86
CA SER A 83 -2.95 8.43 -6.17
C SER A 83 -4.27 8.77 -5.45
N PRO A 84 -5.31 7.91 -5.55
CA PRO A 84 -6.59 8.10 -4.84
C PRO A 84 -6.53 8.04 -3.32
N HIS A 85 -5.43 7.61 -2.71
CA HIS A 85 -5.36 7.53 -1.25
C HIS A 85 -5.48 8.91 -0.57
N LEU A 86 -5.24 9.99 -1.32
CA LEU A 86 -5.45 11.36 -0.84
C LEU A 86 -6.94 11.74 -0.73
N ILE A 87 -7.86 11.00 -1.36
CA ILE A 87 -9.30 11.33 -1.33
C ILE A 87 -9.85 11.17 0.09
N GLY A 88 -10.36 12.26 0.65
CA GLY A 88 -10.83 12.37 2.03
C GLY A 88 -9.72 12.51 3.06
N ALA A 89 -8.45 12.59 2.65
CA ALA A 89 -7.31 12.79 3.55
C ALA A 89 -7.11 14.25 3.95
N LYS A 90 -7.77 15.19 3.26
CA LYS A 90 -7.72 16.63 3.56
C LYS A 90 -6.31 17.24 3.56
N MET A 91 -5.42 16.69 2.72
CA MET A 91 -4.01 17.07 2.68
C MET A 91 -3.74 18.36 1.91
N GLY A 92 -4.74 18.97 1.29
CA GLY A 92 -4.55 20.07 0.35
C GLY A 92 -3.93 21.31 0.96
N ALA A 93 -4.33 21.69 2.17
CA ALA A 93 -3.72 22.82 2.88
C ALA A 93 -2.25 22.56 3.24
N HIS A 94 -1.89 21.32 3.55
CA HIS A 94 -0.51 20.92 3.82
C HIS A 94 0.33 20.89 2.54
N ILE A 95 -0.22 20.41 1.43
CA ILE A 95 0.43 20.43 0.11
C ILE A 95 0.75 21.88 -0.29
N ASP A 96 -0.27 22.75 -0.26
CA ASP A 96 -0.13 24.15 -0.70
C ASP A 96 0.71 25.02 0.24
N SER A 97 1.04 24.55 1.46
CA SER A 97 1.90 25.30 2.40
C SER A 97 3.40 25.19 2.10
N HIS A 98 3.81 24.33 1.17
CA HIS A 98 5.19 24.21 0.73
C HIS A 98 5.59 25.41 -0.15
N ASP A 99 6.89 25.64 -0.34
CA ASP A 99 7.39 26.75 -1.17
C ASP A 99 7.18 26.47 -2.66
N VAL A 100 7.32 25.20 -3.06
CA VAL A 100 7.15 24.72 -4.43
C VAL A 100 6.29 23.45 -4.42
N VAL A 101 5.21 23.45 -5.20
CA VAL A 101 4.34 22.28 -5.40
C VAL A 101 4.56 21.73 -6.81
N ILE A 102 4.99 20.48 -6.87
CA ILE A 102 5.31 19.76 -8.09
C ILE A 102 4.27 18.67 -8.30
N ARG A 103 3.75 18.54 -9.53
CA ARG A 103 2.78 17.47 -9.86
C ARG A 103 3.22 16.63 -11.04
N VAL A 104 2.86 15.35 -10.99
CA VAL A 104 3.30 14.36 -11.99
C VAL A 104 2.21 14.02 -13.00
N ASN A 105 2.54 14.14 -14.28
CA ASN A 105 1.72 13.80 -15.44
C ASN A 105 0.31 14.40 -15.38
N GLN A 106 0.17 15.61 -14.86
CA GLN A 106 -1.09 16.34 -14.85
C GLN A 106 -1.25 17.17 -16.11
N THR A 107 -2.45 17.18 -16.68
CA THR A 107 -2.75 17.85 -17.96
C THR A 107 -3.70 19.05 -17.83
N GLN A 108 -4.19 19.33 -16.63
CA GLN A 108 -5.14 20.41 -16.32
C GLN A 108 -5.01 20.83 -14.85
N ALA A 109 -5.56 21.97 -14.44
CA ALA A 109 -5.59 22.37 -13.02
C ALA A 109 -6.32 21.34 -12.14
N VAL A 110 -5.97 21.28 -10.84
CA VAL A 110 -6.75 20.48 -9.86
C VAL A 110 -8.15 21.10 -9.75
N PRO A 111 -9.24 20.32 -9.93
CA PRO A 111 -10.58 20.88 -9.88
C PRO A 111 -10.96 21.31 -8.45
N PRO A 112 -11.80 22.36 -8.27
CA PRO A 112 -12.10 22.92 -6.95
C PRO A 112 -12.59 21.94 -5.90
N HIS A 113 -13.41 20.96 -6.27
CA HIS A 113 -13.93 19.95 -5.34
C HIS A 113 -12.86 18.95 -4.85
N ARG A 114 -11.63 19.02 -5.38
CA ARG A 114 -10.47 18.24 -4.95
C ARG A 114 -9.45 19.06 -4.18
N TRP A 115 -9.61 20.38 -4.06
CA TRP A 115 -8.62 21.23 -3.39
C TRP A 115 -8.43 20.86 -1.92
N GLU A 116 -9.47 20.39 -1.23
CA GLU A 116 -9.34 19.94 0.16
C GLU A 116 -8.34 18.79 0.30
N ASP A 117 -8.31 17.87 -0.67
CA ASP A 117 -7.48 16.66 -0.62
C ASP A 117 -6.12 16.83 -1.30
N TYR A 118 -6.10 17.44 -2.49
CA TYR A 118 -4.93 17.50 -3.36
C TYR A 118 -4.23 18.85 -3.35
N GLY A 119 -4.83 19.89 -2.77
CA GLY A 119 -4.35 21.28 -2.89
C GLY A 119 -4.71 21.89 -4.25
N LYS A 120 -4.65 23.21 -4.34
CA LYS A 120 -5.00 23.95 -5.58
C LYS A 120 -3.78 24.30 -6.42
N ARG A 121 -2.57 24.33 -5.84
CA ARG A 121 -1.39 24.89 -6.49
C ARG A 121 -0.64 23.86 -7.32
N THR A 122 -0.02 24.33 -8.40
CA THR A 122 1.01 23.62 -9.17
C THR A 122 2.03 24.66 -9.64
N ASP A 123 3.26 24.58 -9.16
CA ASP A 123 4.35 25.45 -9.57
C ASP A 123 5.16 24.79 -10.70
N ILE A 124 5.42 23.48 -10.59
CA ILE A 124 6.19 22.71 -11.57
C ILE A 124 5.38 21.51 -12.03
N LEU A 125 5.37 21.26 -13.33
CA LEU A 125 4.84 20.03 -13.91
C LEU A 125 6.00 19.09 -14.25
N VAL A 126 5.99 17.87 -13.69
CA VAL A 126 6.83 16.77 -14.19
C VAL A 126 6.01 15.93 -15.14
N SER A 127 6.40 15.85 -16.41
CA SER A 127 5.61 15.14 -17.41
C SER A 127 6.47 14.35 -18.39
N CYS A 128 5.96 13.23 -18.90
CA CYS A 128 6.59 12.52 -20.01
C CYS A 128 6.52 13.27 -21.34
N LEU A 129 5.60 14.25 -21.46
CA LEU A 129 5.37 15.04 -22.68
C LEU A 129 5.30 14.22 -23.97
N ASN A 130 4.81 12.97 -23.91
CA ASN A 130 4.51 12.22 -25.12
C ASN A 130 3.43 12.96 -25.95
N ALA A 131 3.34 12.69 -27.26
CA ALA A 131 2.40 13.40 -28.13
C ALA A 131 0.94 13.45 -27.61
N PRO A 132 0.39 12.35 -27.04
CA PRO A 132 -0.91 12.37 -26.37
C PRO A 132 -1.00 13.39 -25.21
N THR A 133 0.03 13.45 -24.35
CA THR A 133 0.10 14.39 -23.22
C THR A 133 0.25 15.84 -23.69
N ILE A 134 1.08 16.10 -24.71
CA ILE A 134 1.21 17.42 -25.35
C ILE A 134 -0.16 17.89 -25.88
N ALA A 135 -0.91 17.02 -26.56
CA ALA A 135 -2.23 17.36 -27.08
C ALA A 135 -3.21 17.74 -25.95
N ALA A 136 -3.22 16.98 -24.84
CA ALA A 136 -4.06 17.27 -23.69
C ALA A 136 -3.67 18.58 -22.96
N ILE A 137 -2.38 18.83 -22.78
CA ILE A 137 -1.85 20.07 -22.18
C ILE A 137 -2.20 21.28 -23.05
N SER A 138 -2.12 21.14 -24.38
CA SER A 138 -2.43 22.20 -25.34
C SER A 138 -3.90 22.64 -25.31
N GLN A 139 -4.80 21.85 -24.73
CA GLN A 139 -6.20 22.22 -24.51
C GLN A 139 -6.39 23.06 -23.23
N ASN A 140 -5.35 23.19 -22.40
CA ASN A 140 -5.40 23.82 -21.08
C ASN A 140 -4.35 24.94 -20.93
N LEU A 141 -4.01 25.64 -22.02
CA LEU A 141 -2.89 26.59 -22.05
C LEU A 141 -2.95 27.69 -20.99
N GLU A 142 -4.15 28.14 -20.61
CA GLU A 142 -4.29 29.16 -19.56
C GLU A 142 -3.81 28.65 -18.20
N TRP A 143 -4.05 27.38 -17.87
CA TRP A 143 -3.44 26.77 -16.68
C TRP A 143 -1.94 26.58 -16.86
N VAL A 144 -1.51 26.12 -18.05
CA VAL A 144 -0.09 25.85 -18.34
C VAL A 144 0.75 27.11 -18.17
N LYS A 145 0.28 28.27 -18.63
CA LYS A 145 0.93 29.58 -18.43
C LYS A 145 1.07 30.01 -16.96
N THR A 146 0.36 29.37 -16.02
CA THR A 146 0.54 29.61 -14.58
C THR A 146 1.72 28.85 -13.98
N LEU A 147 2.26 27.86 -14.70
CA LEU A 147 3.41 27.07 -14.26
C LEU A 147 4.69 27.91 -14.31
N LYS A 148 5.57 27.69 -13.33
CA LYS A 148 6.91 28.28 -13.28
C LYS A 148 7.93 27.48 -14.07
N PHE A 149 7.71 26.17 -14.21
CA PHE A 149 8.63 25.27 -14.89
C PHE A 149 7.97 23.96 -15.36
N ILE A 150 8.50 23.35 -16.42
CA ILE A 150 8.16 21.98 -16.84
C ILE A 150 9.43 21.12 -16.86
N LEU A 151 9.47 20.08 -16.03
CA LEU A 151 10.54 19.09 -16.03
C LEU A 151 10.10 17.86 -16.81
N CYS A 152 10.88 17.47 -17.82
CA CYS A 152 10.57 16.33 -18.66
C CYS A 152 11.62 15.21 -18.52
N PRO A 153 11.36 14.18 -17.69
CA PRO A 153 12.30 13.09 -17.49
C PRO A 153 11.99 11.87 -18.39
N SER A 154 11.24 12.03 -19.49
CA SER A 154 10.83 10.90 -20.33
C SER A 154 10.45 11.25 -21.78
N LEU A 155 10.72 12.47 -22.26
CA LEU A 155 10.53 12.76 -23.69
C LEU A 155 11.70 12.14 -24.43
N SER A 156 11.43 11.02 -25.09
CA SER A 156 12.44 10.33 -25.87
C SER A 156 13.06 11.28 -26.90
N MET A 157 14.37 11.17 -27.12
CA MET A 157 15.08 12.00 -28.10
C MET A 157 14.48 11.91 -29.51
N TRP A 158 13.74 10.84 -29.86
CA TRP A 158 12.95 10.73 -31.11
C TRP A 158 11.91 11.84 -31.28
N ASP A 159 11.36 12.31 -30.15
CA ASP A 159 10.26 13.24 -30.08
C ASP A 159 10.68 14.60 -29.50
N VAL A 160 11.95 14.78 -29.11
CA VAL A 160 12.43 16.03 -28.52
C VAL A 160 12.20 17.19 -29.47
N ASP A 161 12.66 17.14 -30.72
CA ASP A 161 12.53 18.27 -31.65
C ASP A 161 11.06 18.61 -31.95
N LYS A 162 10.22 17.58 -32.07
CA LYS A 162 8.76 17.73 -32.23
C LYS A 162 8.15 18.36 -30.99
N GLY A 163 8.52 17.87 -29.80
CA GLY A 163 8.06 18.35 -28.51
C GLY A 163 8.48 19.79 -28.28
N THR A 164 9.76 20.12 -28.47
CA THR A 164 10.34 21.47 -28.38
C THR A 164 9.53 22.47 -29.17
N THR A 165 9.21 22.15 -30.43
CA THR A 165 8.40 23.03 -31.31
C THR A 165 7.03 23.38 -30.71
N TRP A 166 6.41 22.48 -29.95
CA TRP A 166 5.14 22.74 -29.28
C TRP A 166 5.32 23.40 -27.92
N ILE A 167 6.28 22.95 -27.11
CA ILE A 167 6.51 23.40 -25.74
C ILE A 167 7.02 24.85 -25.73
N ASP A 168 7.90 25.21 -26.66
CA ASP A 168 8.43 26.58 -26.76
C ASP A 168 7.32 27.60 -27.05
N LYS A 169 6.27 27.20 -27.77
CA LYS A 169 5.09 28.05 -28.02
C LYS A 169 4.29 28.34 -26.75
N TRP A 170 4.45 27.55 -25.69
CA TRP A 170 3.79 27.81 -24.41
C TRP A 170 4.49 28.90 -23.61
N ASN A 171 5.72 29.28 -24.00
CA ASN A 171 6.53 30.33 -23.36
C ASN A 171 6.75 30.08 -21.85
N ILE A 172 7.04 28.83 -21.49
CA ILE A 172 7.33 28.41 -20.11
C ILE A 172 8.71 27.77 -20.07
N PRO A 173 9.54 28.08 -19.06
CA PRO A 173 10.81 27.39 -18.88
C PRO A 173 10.62 25.88 -18.76
N TRP A 174 11.39 25.11 -19.51
CA TRP A 174 11.34 23.66 -19.46
C TRP A 174 12.72 23.02 -19.65
N HIS A 175 12.86 21.79 -19.18
CA HIS A 175 14.09 21.00 -19.29
C HIS A 175 13.78 19.56 -19.67
N ASN A 176 14.37 19.09 -20.78
CA ASN A 176 14.42 17.68 -21.11
C ASN A 176 15.67 17.04 -20.49
N VAL A 177 15.47 15.96 -19.73
CA VAL A 177 16.58 15.21 -19.15
C VAL A 177 17.21 14.35 -20.24
N CYS A 178 18.55 14.34 -20.31
CA CYS A 178 19.30 13.54 -21.29
C CYS A 178 19.01 12.03 -21.14
N ASP A 179 18.74 11.36 -22.26
CA ASP A 179 18.50 9.91 -22.30
C ASP A 179 19.67 9.09 -21.71
N GLY A 180 20.92 9.52 -21.90
CA GLY A 180 22.09 8.87 -21.30
C GLY A 180 22.03 8.81 -19.77
N HIS A 181 21.49 9.86 -19.13
CA HIS A 181 21.30 9.88 -17.68
C HIS A 181 20.05 9.09 -17.25
N LEU A 182 18.95 9.19 -17.99
CA LEU A 182 17.73 8.42 -17.71
C LEU A 182 18.00 6.91 -17.82
N PHE A 183 18.71 6.47 -18.85
CA PHE A 183 19.09 5.07 -19.02
C PHE A 183 20.08 4.59 -17.95
N LYS A 184 20.93 5.47 -17.41
CA LYS A 184 21.76 5.18 -16.23
C LYS A 184 20.87 4.89 -14.99
N ILE A 185 19.84 5.70 -14.76
CA ILE A 185 18.82 5.45 -13.72
C ILE A 185 18.12 4.11 -13.95
N TYR A 186 17.66 3.85 -15.18
CA TYR A 186 16.88 2.66 -15.50
C TYR A 186 17.70 1.39 -15.32
N LYS A 187 18.96 1.40 -15.76
CA LYS A 187 19.89 0.29 -15.55
C LYS A 187 20.12 -0.01 -14.08
N ASP A 188 20.35 1.03 -13.27
CA ASP A 188 20.57 0.86 -11.83
C ASP A 188 19.29 0.44 -11.09
N ALA A 189 18.11 0.82 -11.60
CA ALA A 189 16.83 0.37 -11.09
C ALA A 189 16.48 -1.06 -11.52
N GLY A 190 16.87 -1.50 -12.71
CA GLY A 190 16.53 -2.81 -13.31
C GLY A 190 15.28 -2.81 -14.19
N THR A 191 14.77 -1.64 -14.57
CA THR A 191 13.58 -1.51 -15.43
C THR A 191 13.46 -0.08 -15.95
N THR A 192 12.57 0.18 -16.92
CA THR A 192 12.30 1.56 -17.35
C THR A 192 11.52 2.32 -16.27
N GLY A 193 12.06 3.45 -15.82
CA GLY A 193 11.44 4.30 -14.81
C GLY A 193 10.11 4.88 -15.28
N ASN A 194 9.12 4.94 -14.37
CA ASN A 194 7.94 5.76 -14.63
C ASN A 194 8.27 7.24 -14.40
N THR A 195 7.51 8.16 -14.99
CA THR A 195 7.75 9.61 -14.90
C THR A 195 7.89 10.12 -13.46
N GLY A 196 7.14 9.53 -12.53
CA GLY A 196 7.20 9.91 -11.12
C GLY A 196 8.53 9.52 -10.47
N LEU A 197 8.96 8.27 -10.64
CA LEU A 197 10.25 7.80 -10.14
C LEU A 197 11.42 8.55 -10.78
N SER A 198 11.38 8.73 -12.11
CA SER A 198 12.41 9.50 -12.82
C SER A 198 12.44 10.95 -12.33
N GLY A 199 11.28 11.59 -12.15
CA GLY A 199 11.18 12.94 -11.58
C GLY A 199 11.79 13.05 -10.19
N LEU A 200 11.51 12.08 -9.30
CA LEU A 200 12.11 12.01 -7.96
C LEU A 200 13.63 11.91 -8.03
N SER A 201 14.16 11.00 -8.85
CA SER A 201 15.61 10.86 -9.05
C SER A 201 16.25 12.18 -9.44
N ILE A 202 15.63 12.91 -10.37
CA ILE A 202 16.17 14.16 -10.89
C ILE A 202 16.10 15.28 -9.84
N LEU A 203 14.95 15.45 -9.17
CA LEU A 203 14.76 16.49 -8.16
C LEU A 203 15.72 16.35 -6.97
N LEU A 204 16.05 15.11 -6.57
CA LEU A 204 16.99 14.87 -5.47
C LEU A 204 18.45 15.26 -5.79
N ASN A 205 18.79 15.52 -7.06
CA ASN A 205 20.09 16.10 -7.42
C ASN A 205 20.20 17.58 -7.03
N TYR A 206 19.08 18.29 -6.87
CA TYR A 206 19.07 19.73 -6.59
C TYR A 206 19.32 20.02 -5.11
N GLU A 207 19.76 21.25 -4.84
CA GLU A 207 19.84 21.81 -3.49
C GLU A 207 18.42 22.21 -3.09
N ILE A 208 17.85 21.50 -2.11
CA ILE A 208 16.50 21.70 -1.58
C ILE A 208 16.59 21.54 -0.07
N GLU A 209 15.70 22.21 0.67
CA GLU A 209 15.61 21.98 2.13
C GLU A 209 15.14 20.55 2.39
N PHE A 210 14.00 20.18 1.79
CA PHE A 210 13.54 18.79 1.72
C PHE A 210 12.50 18.60 0.60
N LEU A 211 12.33 17.35 0.18
CA LEU A 211 11.29 16.88 -0.74
C LEU A 211 10.27 16.06 0.04
N TYR A 212 9.05 16.55 0.20
CA TYR A 212 7.91 15.80 0.75
C TYR A 212 7.18 15.08 -0.38
N VAL A 213 7.13 13.76 -0.34
CA VAL A 213 6.51 12.93 -1.37
C VAL A 213 5.15 12.43 -0.89
N THR A 214 4.11 12.76 -1.66
CA THR A 214 2.74 12.32 -1.36
C THR A 214 1.94 12.00 -2.61
N GLY A 215 0.84 11.26 -2.50
CA GLY A 215 0.07 10.87 -3.69
C GLY A 215 0.78 9.82 -4.55
N PHE A 216 1.81 9.17 -4.00
CA PHE A 216 2.55 8.08 -4.63
C PHE A 216 2.13 6.74 -4.02
N SER A 217 1.67 5.85 -4.88
CA SER A 217 1.32 4.48 -4.47
C SER A 217 1.95 3.42 -5.37
N PHE A 218 2.84 3.82 -6.29
CA PHE A 218 3.46 2.92 -7.29
C PHE A 218 2.42 1.96 -7.92
N TYR A 219 1.37 2.53 -8.51
CA TYR A 219 0.24 1.77 -9.05
C TYR A 219 -0.47 0.87 -8.01
N ASN A 220 -0.76 1.43 -6.83
CA ASN A 220 -1.33 0.71 -5.69
C ASN A 220 -0.50 -0.53 -5.29
N PHE A 221 0.82 -0.37 -5.28
CA PHE A 221 1.81 -1.40 -4.96
C PHE A 221 1.53 -2.71 -5.71
N GLY A 222 1.12 -2.60 -6.98
CA GLY A 222 0.98 -3.72 -7.91
C GLY A 222 -0.37 -4.44 -7.88
N ARG A 223 -1.31 -3.99 -7.04
CA ARG A 223 -2.61 -4.68 -6.88
C ARG A 223 -3.63 -4.37 -7.99
N PHE A 224 -3.35 -3.36 -8.81
CA PHE A 224 -4.23 -2.79 -9.84
C PHE A 224 -5.60 -2.35 -9.30
N GLY A 225 -6.31 -1.48 -10.02
CA GLY A 225 -7.58 -0.90 -9.57
C GLY A 225 -7.61 0.62 -9.77
N ASN A 226 -8.11 1.37 -8.79
CA ASN A 226 -8.07 2.82 -8.85
C ASN A 226 -6.66 3.33 -8.49
N VAL A 227 -5.79 3.48 -9.49
CA VAL A 227 -4.40 3.95 -9.33
C VAL A 227 -4.27 5.47 -9.46
N TYR A 228 -5.26 6.11 -10.10
CA TYR A 228 -5.41 7.56 -10.29
C TYR A 228 -6.81 7.97 -9.90
N TYR A 229 -7.02 9.18 -9.37
CA TYR A 229 -8.39 9.64 -9.05
C TYR A 229 -9.25 9.73 -10.33
N ASP A 230 -10.55 9.46 -10.21
CA ASP A 230 -11.42 9.14 -11.36
C ASP A 230 -11.54 10.28 -12.40
N GLU A 231 -11.29 11.53 -12.02
CA GLU A 231 -11.30 12.67 -12.96
C GLU A 231 -10.08 12.71 -13.89
N TYR A 232 -9.00 11.98 -13.58
CA TYR A 232 -7.95 11.65 -14.57
C TYR A 232 -8.48 10.74 -15.68
N LYS A 233 -9.60 10.03 -15.45
CA LYS A 233 -10.14 8.98 -16.32
C LYS A 233 -11.35 9.40 -17.14
N LYS A 234 -11.62 10.70 -17.32
CA LYS A 234 -12.61 11.10 -18.35
C LYS A 234 -12.24 10.36 -19.64
N PRO A 235 -13.13 9.54 -20.24
CA PRO A 235 -12.77 8.60 -21.31
C PRO A 235 -11.99 9.25 -22.46
N ASN A 236 -12.37 10.50 -22.82
CA ASN A 236 -11.68 11.29 -23.82
C ASN A 236 -10.26 11.71 -23.38
N ALA A 237 -10.03 12.04 -22.11
CA ALA A 237 -8.72 12.47 -21.60
C ALA A 237 -7.70 11.33 -21.59
N MET A 238 -8.09 10.11 -21.20
CA MET A 238 -7.18 8.94 -21.19
C MET A 238 -6.96 8.33 -22.57
N ALA A 239 -8.00 8.27 -23.43
CA ALA A 239 -7.85 7.87 -24.83
C ALA A 239 -6.94 8.86 -25.59
N ASN A 240 -6.99 10.15 -25.24
CA ASN A 240 -6.12 11.18 -25.80
C ASN A 240 -4.71 11.20 -25.20
N VAL A 241 -4.44 10.51 -24.07
CA VAL A 241 -3.11 10.42 -23.41
C VAL A 241 -2.41 9.06 -23.67
N ASN A 242 -3.17 7.99 -23.96
CA ASN A 242 -2.62 6.64 -24.13
C ASN A 242 -3.07 5.96 -25.44
N GLY A 243 -3.77 6.67 -26.34
CA GLY A 243 -4.35 6.11 -27.57
C GLY A 243 -5.63 5.29 -27.31
N ALA A 244 -6.31 4.83 -28.37
CA ALA A 244 -7.56 4.06 -28.26
C ALA A 244 -7.40 2.67 -27.60
N ASN A 245 -6.17 2.23 -27.33
CA ASN A 245 -5.83 0.92 -26.77
C ASN A 245 -5.46 0.95 -25.27
N THR A 246 -6.09 1.83 -24.49
CA THR A 246 -5.86 2.02 -23.04
C THR A 246 -6.18 0.80 -22.16
N LYS A 247 -6.55 -0.35 -22.72
CA LYS A 247 -6.85 -1.57 -21.95
C LYS A 247 -5.62 -2.24 -21.37
N VAL A 248 -4.42 -1.90 -21.84
CA VAL A 248 -3.15 -2.44 -21.33
C VAL A 248 -2.20 -1.27 -21.07
N TYR A 249 -2.20 -0.75 -19.84
CA TYR A 249 -1.03 -0.01 -19.37
C TYR A 249 0.20 -0.87 -19.67
N ARG A 250 1.25 -0.29 -20.27
CA ARG A 250 2.52 -0.97 -20.57
C ARG A 250 3.26 -1.29 -19.26
N HIS A 251 2.71 -2.17 -18.44
CA HIS A 251 3.36 -2.66 -17.23
C HIS A 251 4.53 -3.58 -17.56
N ASP A 252 4.57 -4.11 -18.78
CA ASP A 252 5.71 -4.81 -19.36
C ASP A 252 6.98 -3.96 -19.38
N ILE A 253 6.88 -2.62 -19.43
CA ILE A 253 8.06 -1.74 -19.40
C ILE A 253 8.35 -1.13 -18.01
N HIS A 254 7.40 -1.18 -17.09
CA HIS A 254 7.51 -0.56 -15.77
C HIS A 254 7.36 -1.61 -14.67
N ALA A 255 8.33 -2.52 -14.58
CA ALA A 255 8.30 -3.54 -13.55
C ALA A 255 8.31 -2.87 -12.17
N LEU A 256 7.32 -3.23 -11.37
CA LEU A 256 7.05 -2.52 -10.13
C LEU A 256 8.09 -2.82 -9.06
N GLU A 257 8.47 -4.08 -8.90
CA GLU A 257 9.38 -4.50 -7.84
C GLU A 257 10.76 -3.80 -7.96
N PRO A 258 11.36 -3.71 -9.16
CA PRO A 258 12.54 -2.86 -9.38
C PRO A 258 12.34 -1.38 -9.00
N HIS A 259 11.19 -0.76 -9.33
CA HIS A 259 10.89 0.63 -8.91
C HIS A 259 10.85 0.77 -7.39
N LEU A 260 10.21 -0.16 -6.69
CA LEU A 260 10.06 -0.12 -5.23
C LEU A 260 11.40 -0.30 -4.52
N LYS A 261 12.26 -1.21 -5.02
CA LYS A 261 13.62 -1.43 -4.53
C LYS A 261 14.50 -0.21 -4.76
N TYR A 262 14.42 0.40 -5.93
CA TYR A 262 15.19 1.61 -6.24
C TYR A 262 14.76 2.80 -5.38
N PHE A 263 13.45 3.00 -5.21
CA PHE A 263 12.93 4.04 -4.33
C PHE A 263 13.31 3.78 -2.86
N LYS A 264 13.36 2.53 -2.39
CA LYS A 264 13.87 2.19 -1.06
C LYS A 264 15.32 2.63 -0.87
N ARG A 265 16.18 2.47 -1.88
CA ARG A 265 17.57 2.97 -1.83
C ARG A 265 17.63 4.49 -1.70
N MET A 266 16.70 5.22 -2.32
CA MET A 266 16.58 6.68 -2.09
C MET A 266 16.17 7.00 -0.66
N ILE A 267 15.21 6.27 -0.10
CA ILE A 267 14.77 6.43 1.29
C ILE A 267 15.97 6.22 2.23
N ASP A 268 16.74 5.13 2.02
CA ASP A 268 17.87 4.79 2.89
C ASP A 268 18.97 5.85 2.91
N VAL A 269 19.10 6.63 1.85
CA VAL A 269 20.12 7.69 1.73
C VAL A 269 19.61 9.04 2.22
N HIS A 270 18.34 9.36 1.97
CA HIS A 270 17.82 10.73 2.10
C HIS A 270 16.81 10.94 3.24
N TYR A 271 16.19 9.89 3.76
CA TYR A 271 15.17 10.00 4.81
C TYR A 271 15.79 10.01 6.21
N PRO A 272 15.28 10.82 7.17
CA PRO A 272 14.17 11.77 7.05
C PRO A 272 14.57 13.21 6.67
N GLN A 273 15.86 13.47 6.42
CA GLN A 273 16.38 14.83 6.32
C GLN A 273 16.00 15.49 4.99
N LYS A 274 16.43 14.93 3.86
CA LYS A 274 16.22 15.49 2.53
C LYS A 274 14.97 14.93 1.86
N LEU A 275 14.57 13.71 2.19
CA LEU A 275 13.35 13.07 1.69
C LEU A 275 12.38 12.82 2.86
N LYS A 276 11.14 13.28 2.70
CA LYS A 276 10.04 13.04 3.64
C LYS A 276 8.91 12.32 2.92
N LEU A 277 8.19 11.47 3.64
CA LEU A 277 7.19 10.56 3.08
C LEU A 277 5.82 10.84 3.71
N ASP A 278 4.75 10.59 2.98
CA ASP A 278 3.42 10.54 3.56
C ASP A 278 3.17 9.23 4.33
N CYS A 279 2.06 9.16 5.05
CA CYS A 279 1.72 8.01 5.88
C CYS A 279 1.60 6.71 5.09
N LEU A 280 1.21 6.76 3.81
CA LEU A 280 1.08 5.57 2.98
C LEU A 280 2.46 4.96 2.70
N LEU A 281 3.41 5.80 2.27
CA LEU A 281 4.77 5.37 1.96
C LEU A 281 5.54 4.96 3.22
N GLU A 282 5.43 5.70 4.33
CA GLU A 282 6.03 5.31 5.60
C GLU A 282 5.51 3.95 6.07
N ASN A 283 4.19 3.76 6.04
CA ASN A 283 3.56 2.50 6.42
C ASN A 283 4.02 1.34 5.53
N TYR A 284 4.17 1.58 4.23
CA TYR A 284 4.69 0.57 3.31
C TYR A 284 6.14 0.17 3.66
N TYR A 285 7.05 1.14 3.75
CA TYR A 285 8.50 0.87 3.82
C TYR A 285 9.03 0.56 5.21
N PHE A 286 8.49 1.18 6.26
CA PHE A 286 9.02 1.03 7.62
C PHE A 286 8.26 0.02 8.47
N TYR A 287 7.00 -0.24 8.14
CA TYR A 287 6.15 -1.11 8.96
C TYR A 287 5.76 -2.38 8.20
N THR A 288 5.21 -2.24 7.00
CA THR A 288 4.66 -3.39 6.28
C THR A 288 5.77 -4.28 5.70
N GLN A 289 6.67 -3.74 4.88
CA GLN A 289 7.70 -4.54 4.19
C GLN A 289 8.61 -5.36 5.12
N PRO A 290 9.23 -4.77 6.17
CA PRO A 290 10.03 -5.56 7.10
C PRO A 290 9.21 -6.68 7.74
N LYS A 291 7.93 -6.41 8.04
CA LYS A 291 7.05 -7.40 8.62
C LYS A 291 6.70 -8.52 7.67
N LEU A 292 6.47 -8.24 6.38
CA LEU A 292 6.17 -9.28 5.40
C LEU A 292 7.29 -10.32 5.26
N LEU A 293 8.54 -9.93 5.49
CA LEU A 293 9.69 -10.85 5.43
C LEU A 293 9.67 -11.89 6.55
N THR A 294 9.19 -11.52 7.75
CA THR A 294 9.21 -12.39 8.94
C THR A 294 7.84 -12.94 9.32
N ILE A 295 6.76 -12.44 8.69
CA ILE A 295 5.39 -12.70 9.18
C ILE A 295 5.02 -14.19 9.18
N LYS A 296 5.50 -14.95 8.20
CA LYS A 296 5.25 -16.39 8.12
C LYS A 296 5.97 -17.09 9.26
N ASP A 297 7.23 -16.78 9.48
CA ASP A 297 8.04 -17.39 10.54
C ASP A 297 7.47 -17.07 11.92
N GLU A 298 7.08 -15.81 12.18
CA GLU A 298 6.45 -15.41 13.45
C GLU A 298 5.08 -16.08 13.65
N MET A 299 4.24 -16.12 12.62
CA MET A 299 2.95 -16.80 12.70
C MET A 299 3.13 -18.31 12.92
N ASP A 300 4.09 -18.93 12.24
CA ASP A 300 4.38 -20.35 12.37
C ASP A 300 4.94 -20.63 13.76
N GLU A 301 5.91 -19.86 14.26
CA GLU A 301 6.52 -20.01 15.59
C GLU A 301 5.50 -19.76 16.71
N LYS A 302 4.91 -18.56 16.74
CA LYS A 302 4.17 -18.01 17.88
C LYS A 302 2.66 -18.15 17.79
N GLY A 303 2.14 -18.24 16.56
CA GLY A 303 0.69 -18.27 16.28
C GLY A 303 0.02 -16.90 16.28
N TYR A 304 0.79 -15.81 16.41
CA TYR A 304 0.29 -14.44 16.29
C TYR A 304 1.36 -13.50 15.77
N VAL A 305 0.90 -12.35 15.29
CA VAL A 305 1.69 -11.25 14.79
C VAL A 305 1.04 -9.92 15.20
N VAL A 306 1.83 -8.99 15.73
CA VAL A 306 1.39 -7.60 15.99
C VAL A 306 1.86 -6.70 14.85
N LEU A 307 0.90 -6.04 14.20
CA LEU A 307 1.11 -5.05 13.14
C LEU A 307 0.96 -3.66 13.77
N LYS A 308 2.11 -3.05 14.10
CA LYS A 308 2.16 -1.74 14.76
C LYS A 308 1.72 -0.63 13.81
N ASN A 309 0.88 0.29 14.30
CA ASN A 309 0.37 1.44 13.53
C ASN A 309 -0.27 1.05 12.18
N ALA A 310 -0.87 -0.14 12.08
CA ALA A 310 -1.46 -0.63 10.83
C ALA A 310 -2.69 0.18 10.40
N ILE A 311 -3.31 0.92 11.33
CA ILE A 311 -4.35 1.90 11.08
C ILE A 311 -3.88 3.26 11.58
N GLU A 312 -4.03 4.28 10.73
CA GLU A 312 -3.73 5.65 11.12
C GLU A 312 -4.54 6.07 12.37
N PRO A 313 -3.92 6.72 13.37
CA PRO A 313 -4.59 7.09 14.62
C PRO A 313 -5.92 7.83 14.42
N GLN A 314 -5.99 8.74 13.46
CA GLN A 314 -7.21 9.50 13.16
C GLN A 314 -8.35 8.60 12.68
N ILE A 315 -8.05 7.62 11.83
CA ILE A 315 -9.01 6.64 11.33
C ILE A 315 -9.43 5.70 12.46
N ALA A 316 -8.51 5.24 13.31
CA ALA A 316 -8.81 4.41 14.47
C ALA A 316 -9.75 5.12 15.46
N LEU A 317 -9.53 6.42 15.71
CA LEU A 317 -10.43 7.25 16.52
C LEU A 317 -11.80 7.42 15.87
N ALA A 318 -11.88 7.58 14.54
CA ALA A 318 -13.15 7.62 13.83
C ALA A 318 -13.93 6.31 13.98
N TYR A 319 -13.26 5.15 13.85
CA TYR A 319 -13.88 3.84 14.11
C TYR A 319 -14.37 3.71 15.55
N LYS A 320 -13.57 4.16 16.54
CA LYS A 320 -13.98 4.15 17.95
C LYS A 320 -15.24 4.96 18.15
N LYS A 321 -15.29 6.18 17.60
CA LYS A 321 -16.47 7.04 17.70
C LYS A 321 -17.71 6.37 17.13
N ILE A 322 -17.61 5.75 15.95
CA ILE A 322 -18.71 5.02 15.31
C ILE A 322 -19.23 3.89 16.21
N ILE A 323 -18.33 3.10 16.82
CA ILE A 323 -18.70 2.00 17.72
C ILE A 323 -19.37 2.53 18.99
N VAL A 324 -18.80 3.57 19.61
CA VAL A 324 -19.36 4.19 20.81
C VAL A 324 -20.75 4.73 20.53
N ASP A 325 -20.93 5.45 19.43
CA ASP A 325 -22.23 6.03 19.05
C ASP A 325 -23.24 4.94 18.69
N TYR A 326 -22.82 3.87 17.99
CA TYR A 326 -23.67 2.70 17.72
C TYR A 326 -24.27 2.14 19.02
N PHE A 327 -23.46 2.02 20.08
CA PHE A 327 -23.93 1.47 21.35
C PHE A 327 -24.69 2.46 22.24
N LYS A 328 -24.54 3.79 22.05
CA LYS A 328 -25.38 4.80 22.73
C LYS A 328 -26.87 4.66 22.37
N ASP A 329 -27.13 4.39 21.10
CA ASP A 329 -28.48 4.33 20.55
C ASP A 329 -29.18 2.98 20.80
N THR A 330 -28.43 1.96 21.23
CA THR A 330 -28.99 0.63 21.43
C THR A 330 -29.62 0.50 22.81
N GLN A 331 -30.90 0.15 22.86
CA GLN A 331 -31.61 -0.18 24.11
C GLN A 331 -31.07 -1.46 24.80
N ASN A 332 -30.09 -2.15 24.21
CA ASN A 332 -29.45 -3.35 24.72
C ASN A 332 -28.45 -3.05 25.86
N LYS A 333 -28.89 -2.34 26.90
CA LYS A 333 -28.15 -2.11 28.15
C LYS A 333 -28.11 -3.33 29.07
N ALA A 334 -28.62 -4.48 28.64
CA ALA A 334 -28.63 -5.68 29.46
C ALA A 334 -27.18 -6.17 29.68
N ILE A 335 -26.66 -5.85 30.88
CA ILE A 335 -25.52 -6.51 31.53
C ILE A 335 -24.14 -6.11 30.99
N GLY A 336 -23.87 -4.81 30.80
CA GLY A 336 -22.50 -4.23 30.87
C GLY A 336 -21.43 -4.73 29.88
N GLN A 337 -21.73 -5.66 28.98
CA GLN A 337 -20.87 -6.18 27.93
C GLN A 337 -21.57 -5.99 26.59
N LEU A 338 -21.08 -5.04 25.80
CA LEU A 338 -21.75 -4.64 24.57
C LEU A 338 -20.98 -5.19 23.39
N ALA A 339 -21.52 -6.23 22.74
CA ALA A 339 -21.00 -6.78 21.51
C ALA A 339 -22.08 -6.76 20.43
N LYS A 340 -21.69 -6.45 19.19
CA LYS A 340 -22.54 -6.59 18.02
C LYS A 340 -21.90 -7.64 17.11
N PRO A 341 -22.41 -8.88 17.13
CA PRO A 341 -21.96 -9.89 16.20
C PRO A 341 -22.46 -9.56 14.79
N ASP A 342 -21.75 -10.07 13.79
CA ASP A 342 -22.02 -9.79 12.36
C ASP A 342 -22.11 -8.27 12.07
N ALA A 343 -21.13 -7.53 12.59
CA ALA A 343 -21.07 -6.08 12.55
C ALA A 343 -20.99 -5.55 11.12
N PHE A 344 -20.27 -6.20 10.22
CA PHE A 344 -20.10 -5.71 8.85
C PHE A 344 -21.36 -5.84 7.99
N ASN A 345 -22.38 -6.59 8.42
CA ASN A 345 -23.68 -6.61 7.75
C ASN A 345 -24.64 -5.53 8.26
N ASP A 346 -24.27 -4.76 9.29
CA ASP A 346 -25.09 -3.65 9.78
C ASP A 346 -24.83 -2.37 8.99
N LYS A 347 -25.90 -1.78 8.43
CA LYS A 347 -25.82 -0.54 7.64
C LYS A 347 -25.19 0.64 8.39
N LYS A 348 -25.33 0.69 9.72
CA LYS A 348 -24.72 1.75 10.55
C LYS A 348 -23.20 1.62 10.65
N LEU A 349 -22.65 0.46 10.26
CA LEU A 349 -21.25 0.09 10.42
C LEU A 349 -20.53 -0.14 9.08
N PHE A 350 -21.17 0.14 7.94
CA PHE A 350 -20.54 -0.01 6.61
C PHE A 350 -19.26 0.81 6.43
N PHE A 351 -19.07 1.89 7.19
CA PHE A 351 -17.81 2.62 7.17
C PHE A 351 -16.60 1.75 7.55
N LEU A 352 -16.80 0.70 8.37
CA LEU A 352 -15.74 -0.24 8.74
C LEU A 352 -15.25 -1.09 7.56
N HIS A 353 -15.99 -1.15 6.45
CA HIS A 353 -15.59 -1.88 5.24
C HIS A 353 -14.29 -1.36 4.63
N LYS A 354 -13.88 -0.12 4.95
CA LYS A 354 -12.58 0.45 4.58
C LYS A 354 -11.40 -0.42 5.04
N LEU A 355 -11.57 -1.22 6.09
CA LEU A 355 -10.56 -2.18 6.55
C LEU A 355 -10.13 -3.18 5.47
N PHE A 356 -11.03 -3.57 4.57
CA PHE A 356 -10.71 -4.48 3.46
C PHE A 356 -9.82 -3.85 2.37
N SER A 357 -9.66 -2.53 2.41
CA SER A 357 -8.74 -1.78 1.55
C SER A 357 -7.46 -1.31 2.26
N THR A 358 -7.33 -1.55 3.57
CA THR A 358 -6.15 -1.13 4.34
C THR A 358 -4.95 -2.03 4.01
N TYR A 359 -3.95 -1.47 3.32
CA TYR A 359 -2.77 -2.22 2.85
C TYR A 359 -2.03 -2.93 3.99
N ALA A 360 -1.74 -2.21 5.07
CA ALA A 360 -1.01 -2.72 6.24
C ALA A 360 -1.72 -3.85 6.99
N ILE A 361 -3.00 -4.12 6.71
CA ILE A 361 -3.71 -5.29 7.25
C ILE A 361 -3.80 -6.38 6.18
N MET A 362 -4.24 -6.01 4.97
CA MET A 362 -4.54 -6.98 3.93
C MET A 362 -3.29 -7.62 3.30
N GLU A 363 -2.17 -6.91 3.18
CA GLU A 363 -0.93 -7.51 2.63
C GLU A 363 -0.34 -8.58 3.54
N PRO A 364 -0.16 -8.34 4.86
CA PRO A 364 0.16 -9.40 5.82
C PRO A 364 -0.67 -10.67 5.64
N LEU A 365 -2.00 -10.52 5.52
CA LEU A 365 -2.91 -11.65 5.36
C LEU A 365 -2.77 -12.35 3.99
N ARG A 366 -2.52 -11.60 2.92
CA ARG A 366 -2.22 -12.19 1.59
C ARG A 366 -0.93 -12.99 1.62
N THR A 367 0.12 -12.48 2.27
CA THR A 367 1.37 -13.21 2.46
C THR A 367 1.16 -14.50 3.23
N LEU A 368 0.47 -14.44 4.37
CA LEU A 368 0.13 -15.62 5.17
C LEU A 368 -0.70 -16.66 4.38
N THR A 369 -1.56 -16.21 3.46
CA THR A 369 -2.45 -17.08 2.68
C THR A 369 -1.95 -17.41 1.27
N ASN A 370 -0.70 -17.06 0.92
CA ASN A 370 -0.15 -17.21 -0.43
C ASN A 370 -1.09 -16.62 -1.52
N ASN A 371 -1.59 -15.40 -1.29
CA ASN A 371 -2.52 -14.66 -2.15
C ASN A 371 -3.90 -15.32 -2.36
N ARG A 372 -4.21 -16.42 -1.67
CA ARG A 372 -5.52 -17.09 -1.73
C ARG A 372 -6.43 -16.65 -0.59
N LEU A 373 -6.66 -15.35 -0.43
CA LEU A 373 -7.36 -14.79 0.72
C LEU A 373 -8.90 -14.79 0.54
N MET A 374 -9.65 -15.14 1.60
CA MET A 374 -11.12 -15.07 1.65
C MET A 374 -11.63 -14.52 3.00
N TYR A 375 -12.85 -13.99 2.99
CA TYR A 375 -13.54 -13.56 4.21
C TYR A 375 -14.22 -14.75 4.88
N LEU A 376 -14.02 -14.91 6.20
CA LEU A 376 -14.55 -16.07 6.94
C LEU A 376 -15.91 -15.78 7.60
N HIS A 377 -16.66 -14.82 7.07
CA HIS A 377 -18.01 -14.46 7.54
C HIS A 377 -18.12 -14.06 9.01
N HIS A 378 -17.01 -13.78 9.69
CA HIS A 378 -17.01 -13.36 11.09
C HIS A 378 -16.60 -11.90 11.18
N SER A 379 -17.45 -11.07 11.80
CA SER A 379 -17.12 -9.69 12.15
C SER A 379 -17.90 -9.28 13.40
N ASP A 380 -17.21 -8.87 14.45
CA ASP A 380 -17.81 -8.47 15.71
C ASP A 380 -17.20 -7.11 16.11
N ILE A 381 -18.02 -6.21 16.67
CA ILE A 381 -17.50 -5.01 17.37
C ILE A 381 -17.82 -5.11 18.85
N HIS A 382 -16.87 -4.72 19.68
CA HIS A 382 -16.94 -4.82 21.12
C HIS A 382 -16.81 -3.42 21.73
N TYR A 383 -17.64 -3.14 22.75
CA TYR A 383 -17.58 -1.94 23.56
C TYR A 383 -17.69 -2.30 25.04
N ASN A 384 -16.62 -2.07 25.80
CA ASN A 384 -16.44 -2.53 27.19
C ASN A 384 -16.72 -4.05 27.38
N PHE A 385 -16.57 -4.83 26.31
CA PHE A 385 -16.81 -6.28 26.34
C PHE A 385 -15.71 -7.01 27.12
N LYS A 386 -16.10 -8.05 27.85
CA LYS A 386 -15.19 -8.89 28.65
C LYS A 386 -15.31 -10.34 28.22
N ALA A 387 -14.29 -10.86 27.53
CA ALA A 387 -14.18 -12.27 27.23
C ALA A 387 -13.37 -12.96 28.35
N TYR A 388 -14.05 -13.66 29.25
CA TYR A 388 -13.42 -14.38 30.34
C TYR A 388 -12.99 -15.79 29.92
N GLY A 389 -11.84 -16.22 30.42
CA GLY A 389 -11.34 -17.58 30.25
C GLY A 389 -10.64 -17.82 28.92
N TYR A 390 -9.66 -18.72 28.97
CA TYR A 390 -8.95 -19.17 27.78
C TYR A 390 -9.89 -19.91 26.83
N HIS A 391 -9.83 -19.54 25.56
CA HIS A 391 -10.53 -20.20 24.47
C HIS A 391 -9.72 -20.11 23.19
N ASP A 392 -10.17 -20.82 22.17
CA ASP A 392 -9.77 -20.57 20.79
C ASP A 392 -10.96 -20.07 19.97
N ASP A 393 -10.64 -19.58 18.79
CA ASP A 393 -11.55 -18.98 17.84
C ASP A 393 -11.89 -19.93 16.68
N THR A 394 -11.75 -21.24 16.86
CA THR A 394 -12.16 -22.18 15.81
C THR A 394 -13.69 -22.19 15.67
N GLN A 395 -14.21 -21.83 14.47
CA GLN A 395 -15.65 -21.81 14.21
C GLN A 395 -16.19 -23.16 13.78
N VAL A 396 -15.32 -24.12 13.51
CA VAL A 396 -15.77 -25.40 12.96
C VAL A 396 -16.58 -26.20 13.99
N ARG A 397 -16.40 -25.92 15.29
CA ARG A 397 -17.25 -26.43 16.37
C ARG A 397 -18.70 -25.96 16.33
N ASP A 398 -18.99 -24.97 15.50
CA ASP A 398 -20.32 -24.44 15.33
C ASP A 398 -21.08 -25.11 14.17
N MET A 399 -20.44 -25.98 13.39
CA MET A 399 -21.08 -26.72 12.30
C MET A 399 -21.96 -27.88 12.82
N LYS A 400 -23.11 -28.08 12.16
CA LYS A 400 -24.01 -29.21 12.43
C LYS A 400 -23.53 -30.52 11.81
N THR A 401 -22.88 -30.48 10.65
CA THR A 401 -22.44 -31.68 9.92
C THR A 401 -21.14 -31.43 9.14
N PRO A 402 -20.08 -32.27 9.30
CA PRO A 402 -19.95 -33.37 10.27
C PRO A 402 -19.92 -32.85 11.73
N PRO A 403 -20.14 -33.71 12.74
CA PRO A 403 -20.35 -33.28 14.11
C PRO A 403 -19.21 -32.40 14.68
N PRO A 404 -19.55 -31.45 15.60
CA PRO A 404 -18.78 -30.26 15.94
C PRO A 404 -17.43 -30.45 16.67
N GLN A 405 -16.82 -31.64 16.70
CA GLN A 405 -15.65 -31.91 17.54
C GLN A 405 -14.55 -32.75 16.90
N GLU A 406 -14.70 -33.16 15.64
CA GLU A 406 -13.63 -33.86 14.96
C GLU A 406 -12.57 -32.88 14.45
N TYR A 407 -11.68 -32.39 15.32
CA TYR A 407 -10.45 -31.66 14.94
C TYR A 407 -9.53 -32.46 13.97
N SER A 408 -9.94 -33.64 13.48
CA SER A 408 -9.11 -34.56 12.65
C SER A 408 -8.82 -33.91 11.30
N PHE A 409 -9.79 -33.16 10.78
CA PHE A 409 -9.56 -32.35 9.58
C PHE A 409 -8.56 -31.21 9.83
N ILE A 410 -8.37 -30.73 11.07
CA ILE A 410 -7.42 -29.66 11.43
C ILE A 410 -5.99 -30.20 11.59
N GLU A 411 -5.84 -31.41 12.14
CA GLU A 411 -4.55 -31.88 12.67
C GLU A 411 -3.95 -33.10 11.96
N GLY A 412 -4.61 -33.76 10.98
CA GLY A 412 -4.06 -35.03 10.47
C GLY A 412 -4.40 -35.55 9.07
N GLU A 413 -5.34 -34.97 8.31
CA GLU A 413 -5.78 -35.59 7.04
C GLU A 413 -5.75 -34.68 5.81
N SER A 414 -5.35 -33.41 5.97
CA SER A 414 -5.23 -32.49 4.84
C SER A 414 -3.77 -32.12 4.61
N ASP A 415 -3.27 -32.38 3.42
CA ASP A 415 -1.97 -31.87 2.93
C ASP A 415 -1.92 -30.33 2.84
N VAL A 416 -3.01 -29.64 3.21
CA VAL A 416 -3.14 -28.19 3.12
C VAL A 416 -3.01 -27.55 4.51
N PRO A 417 -2.10 -26.56 4.69
CA PRO A 417 -1.88 -25.91 5.98
C PRO A 417 -3.12 -25.16 6.49
N TYR A 418 -3.31 -25.18 7.81
CA TYR A 418 -4.33 -24.38 8.48
C TYR A 418 -3.96 -22.90 8.43
N ARG A 419 -4.81 -22.10 7.80
CA ARG A 419 -4.56 -20.67 7.56
C ARG A 419 -5.83 -19.86 7.75
N CYS A 420 -6.43 -19.97 8.94
CA CYS A 420 -7.57 -19.17 9.35
C CYS A 420 -7.12 -18.25 10.48
N TYR A 421 -7.29 -16.95 10.29
CA TYR A 421 -6.76 -15.94 11.19
C TYR A 421 -7.89 -15.07 11.76
N SER A 422 -7.79 -14.78 13.04
CA SER A 422 -8.52 -13.71 13.70
C SER A 422 -7.70 -12.42 13.65
N ILE A 423 -8.39 -11.31 13.36
CA ILE A 423 -7.82 -9.98 13.26
C ILE A 423 -8.48 -9.12 14.32
N ALA A 424 -7.71 -8.69 15.31
CA ALA A 424 -8.14 -7.81 16.38
C ALA A 424 -7.56 -6.41 16.18
N ILE A 425 -8.43 -5.42 16.06
CA ILE A 425 -8.05 -4.02 15.89
C ILE A 425 -8.27 -3.27 17.19
N TYR A 426 -7.22 -2.62 17.68
CA TYR A 426 -7.22 -1.86 18.91
C TYR A 426 -7.42 -0.37 18.67
N LEU A 427 -8.47 0.19 19.27
CA LEU A 427 -8.89 1.58 19.05
C LEU A 427 -8.57 2.50 20.25
N GLN A 428 -7.65 2.04 21.11
CA GLN A 428 -7.04 2.76 22.23
C GLN A 428 -5.85 1.93 22.74
N ASP A 429 -5.00 2.54 23.56
CA ASP A 429 -3.86 1.87 24.18
C ASP A 429 -4.28 0.86 25.27
N HIS A 430 -3.54 -0.24 25.36
CA HIS A 430 -3.67 -1.32 26.36
C HIS A 430 -2.31 -1.68 26.96
N ASN A 431 -1.59 -0.67 27.43
CA ASN A 431 -0.33 -0.87 28.16
C ASN A 431 -0.58 -1.24 29.64
N ASP A 432 -1.86 -1.33 30.05
CA ASP A 432 -2.31 -1.67 31.41
C ASP A 432 -2.57 -3.18 31.60
N GLY A 433 -2.20 -4.00 30.61
CA GLY A 433 -2.55 -5.42 30.57
C GLY A 433 -3.99 -5.69 30.11
N GLY A 434 -4.78 -4.66 29.76
CA GLY A 434 -6.17 -4.76 29.34
C GLY A 434 -6.41 -5.33 27.93
N GLY A 435 -5.33 -5.64 27.22
CA GLY A 435 -5.32 -6.13 25.83
C GLY A 435 -5.67 -7.61 25.68
N LEU A 436 -5.08 -8.24 24.66
CA LEU A 436 -5.18 -9.69 24.42
C LEU A 436 -4.09 -10.39 25.22
N THR A 437 -4.43 -11.41 26.00
CA THR A 437 -3.46 -12.39 26.48
C THR A 437 -3.53 -13.62 25.60
N VAL A 438 -2.36 -14.15 25.22
CA VAL A 438 -2.22 -15.36 24.40
C VAL A 438 -1.31 -16.36 25.10
N ILE A 439 -1.46 -17.64 24.73
CA ILE A 439 -0.48 -18.67 25.04
C ILE A 439 0.33 -18.94 23.78
N GLU A 440 1.58 -18.51 23.77
CA GLU A 440 2.44 -18.59 22.59
C GLU A 440 2.64 -20.04 22.14
N GLY A 441 2.52 -20.28 20.83
CA GLY A 441 2.66 -21.59 20.22
C GLY A 441 1.47 -22.53 20.41
N SER A 442 0.42 -22.13 21.14
CA SER A 442 -0.72 -23.01 21.44
C SER A 442 -1.57 -23.39 20.22
N HIS A 443 -1.42 -22.69 19.09
CA HIS A 443 -2.01 -23.07 17.80
C HIS A 443 -1.48 -24.41 17.25
N LYS A 444 -0.36 -24.91 17.79
CA LYS A 444 0.23 -26.23 17.47
C LYS A 444 -0.18 -27.35 18.42
N ASN A 445 -0.85 -27.04 19.53
CA ASN A 445 -1.23 -28.05 20.52
C ASN A 445 -2.15 -29.10 19.89
N SER A 446 -1.94 -30.35 20.25
CA SER A 446 -2.77 -31.45 19.77
C SER A 446 -4.13 -31.49 20.45
N LYS A 447 -5.06 -32.27 19.88
CA LYS A 447 -6.29 -32.66 20.56
C LYS A 447 -6.03 -33.24 21.95
N GLY A 448 -6.90 -32.90 22.89
CA GLY A 448 -6.86 -33.44 24.24
C GLY A 448 -8.24 -33.90 24.71
N LYS A 449 -8.26 -34.67 25.80
CA LYS A 449 -9.47 -34.98 26.58
C LYS A 449 -9.21 -34.71 28.05
N GLY A 450 -10.27 -34.38 28.80
CA GLY A 450 -10.20 -34.19 30.25
C GLY A 450 -9.98 -32.74 30.69
N SER A 451 -9.67 -32.56 31.97
CA SER A 451 -9.65 -31.26 32.65
C SER A 451 -8.52 -30.33 32.24
N ASN A 452 -7.47 -30.83 31.59
CA ASN A 452 -6.34 -30.03 31.09
C ASN A 452 -6.52 -29.58 29.63
N THR A 453 -7.76 -29.41 29.18
CA THR A 453 -8.07 -29.02 27.80
C THR A 453 -8.74 -27.65 27.74
N ILE A 454 -8.37 -26.88 26.72
CA ILE A 454 -9.02 -25.63 26.35
C ILE A 454 -9.61 -25.86 24.97
N SER A 455 -10.92 -25.71 24.82
CA SER A 455 -11.64 -25.99 23.57
C SER A 455 -11.35 -27.38 22.98
N GLY A 456 -11.12 -28.41 23.82
CA GLY A 456 -10.81 -29.77 23.36
C GLY A 456 -9.37 -29.99 22.87
N ARG A 457 -8.46 -29.05 23.10
CA ARG A 457 -7.03 -29.16 22.80
C ARG A 457 -6.19 -29.08 24.08
N VAL A 458 -5.06 -29.78 24.12
CA VAL A 458 -4.22 -29.88 25.33
C VAL A 458 -3.63 -28.51 25.69
N ARG A 459 -3.69 -28.12 26.96
CA ARG A 459 -2.88 -27.00 27.49
C ARG A 459 -1.53 -27.54 27.96
N ILE A 460 -0.46 -27.18 27.26
CA ILE A 460 0.93 -27.46 27.67
C ILE A 460 1.33 -26.40 28.69
N ARG A 461 1.80 -26.79 29.88
CA ARG A 461 2.03 -25.87 31.00
C ARG A 461 3.26 -24.98 30.80
N GLU A 462 4.22 -25.49 30.04
CA GLU A 462 5.52 -24.87 29.77
C GLU A 462 5.41 -23.74 28.73
N GLN A 463 4.30 -23.67 27.98
CA GLN A 463 4.07 -22.61 27.02
C GLN A 463 3.79 -21.27 27.72
N GLN A 464 4.55 -20.26 27.32
CA GLN A 464 4.50 -18.93 27.89
C GLN A 464 3.14 -18.25 27.65
N GLU A 465 2.62 -17.66 28.72
CA GLU A 465 1.51 -16.72 28.67
C GLU A 465 2.06 -15.31 28.44
N ILE A 466 1.53 -14.62 27.43
CA ILE A 466 2.01 -13.30 27.03
C ILE A 466 0.82 -12.34 26.92
N ASN A 467 0.91 -11.22 27.62
CA ASN A 467 0.01 -10.09 27.39
C ASN A 467 0.54 -9.26 26.23
N LEU A 468 -0.25 -9.11 25.17
CA LEU A 468 0.15 -8.37 23.98
C LEU A 468 -0.17 -6.88 24.16
N GLU A 469 0.87 -6.10 24.45
CA GLU A 469 0.79 -4.63 24.46
C GLU A 469 0.38 -4.11 23.07
N SER A 470 -0.71 -3.34 23.06
CA SER A 470 -1.28 -2.77 21.84
C SER A 470 -1.60 -1.30 22.04
N SER A 471 -1.28 -0.49 21.06
CA SER A 471 -1.57 0.94 21.01
C SER A 471 -2.73 1.24 20.06
N LEU A 472 -3.23 2.48 20.11
CA LEU A 472 -4.22 2.99 19.15
C LEU A 472 -3.76 2.75 17.70
N GLY A 473 -4.56 1.99 16.96
CA GLY A 473 -4.29 1.69 15.55
C GLY A 473 -3.48 0.41 15.31
N ASP A 474 -3.01 -0.25 16.37
CA ASP A 474 -2.39 -1.57 16.26
C ASP A 474 -3.40 -2.64 15.86
N VAL A 475 -2.92 -3.61 15.09
CA VAL A 475 -3.69 -4.77 14.66
C VAL A 475 -2.96 -6.04 15.06
N ILE A 476 -3.64 -6.93 15.79
CA ILE A 476 -3.12 -8.26 16.13
C ILE A 476 -3.77 -9.27 15.20
N VAL A 477 -2.96 -9.97 14.42
CA VAL A 477 -3.37 -11.11 13.59
C VAL A 477 -2.94 -12.38 14.30
N PHE A 478 -3.85 -13.31 14.55
CA PHE A 478 -3.51 -14.57 15.23
C PHE A 478 -4.24 -15.76 14.62
N ASP A 479 -3.59 -16.92 14.66
CA ASP A 479 -4.18 -18.19 14.24
C ASP A 479 -5.45 -18.45 15.06
N ALA A 480 -6.55 -18.80 14.40
CA ALA A 480 -7.83 -19.04 15.08
C ALA A 480 -7.75 -20.18 16.12
N ARG A 481 -6.70 -21.00 16.11
CA ARG A 481 -6.42 -22.06 17.09
C ARG A 481 -5.62 -21.57 18.30
N LEU A 482 -5.06 -20.36 18.26
CA LEU A 482 -4.27 -19.84 19.37
C LEU A 482 -5.16 -19.68 20.60
N PHE A 483 -4.76 -20.24 21.73
CA PHE A 483 -5.44 -20.00 23.00
C PHE A 483 -5.21 -18.57 23.45
N HIS A 484 -6.31 -17.89 23.74
CA HIS A 484 -6.29 -16.50 24.14
C HIS A 484 -7.48 -16.17 25.05
N HIS A 485 -7.41 -15.00 25.68
CA HIS A 485 -8.56 -14.36 26.31
C HIS A 485 -8.41 -12.85 26.30
N GLY A 486 -9.52 -12.14 26.50
CA GLY A 486 -9.50 -10.72 26.74
C GLY A 486 -9.19 -10.43 28.21
N ASN A 487 -8.52 -9.31 28.48
CA ASN A 487 -8.35 -8.82 29.83
C ASN A 487 -9.34 -7.72 30.18
N VAL A 488 -9.47 -7.47 31.48
CA VAL A 488 -10.22 -6.33 32.00
C VAL A 488 -9.31 -5.12 32.01
N SER A 489 -9.47 -4.23 31.03
CA SER A 489 -8.79 -2.93 31.05
C SER A 489 -9.37 -2.03 32.13
N LYS A 490 -8.52 -1.20 32.73
CA LYS A 490 -8.95 -0.08 33.59
C LYS A 490 -9.57 1.05 32.76
N CYS A 491 -9.31 1.07 31.45
CA CYS A 491 -9.83 2.04 30.51
C CYS A 491 -11.35 1.87 30.33
N LYS A 492 -12.11 2.84 30.85
CA LYS A 492 -13.53 2.99 30.52
C LYS A 492 -13.64 3.40 29.04
N ASN A 493 -14.54 2.78 28.29
CA ASN A 493 -14.75 2.99 26.85
C ASN A 493 -13.78 2.25 25.92
N ARG A 494 -13.43 1.00 26.27
CA ARG A 494 -12.69 0.10 25.40
C ARG A 494 -13.53 -0.23 24.17
N ALA A 495 -13.06 0.09 22.98
CA ALA A 495 -13.65 -0.34 21.71
C ALA A 495 -12.66 -1.20 20.92
N THR A 496 -13.13 -2.30 20.34
CA THR A 496 -12.31 -3.17 19.48
C THR A 496 -13.14 -3.74 18.35
N ILE A 497 -12.48 -4.03 17.23
CA ILE A 497 -13.08 -4.69 16.06
C ILE A 497 -12.41 -6.04 15.90
N PHE A 498 -13.19 -7.09 15.74
CA PHE A 498 -12.71 -8.43 15.41
C PHE A 498 -13.30 -8.86 14.09
N PHE A 499 -12.48 -9.34 13.17
CA PHE A 499 -12.98 -10.03 11.97
C PHE A 499 -12.02 -11.13 11.58
N ARG A 500 -12.43 -11.99 10.63
CA ARG A 500 -11.63 -13.17 10.28
C ARG A 500 -11.44 -13.31 8.79
N MET A 501 -10.22 -13.70 8.44
CA MET A 501 -9.77 -13.92 7.09
C MET A 501 -9.01 -15.24 7.04
N GLY A 502 -9.01 -15.91 5.90
CA GLY A 502 -8.29 -17.16 5.77
C GLY A 502 -7.93 -17.52 4.34
N ALA A 503 -7.23 -18.63 4.17
CA ALA A 503 -6.93 -19.17 2.87
C ALA A 503 -8.16 -19.82 2.24
N ILE A 504 -8.30 -19.73 0.91
CA ILE A 504 -9.27 -20.47 0.11
C ILE A 504 -8.83 -21.94 0.06
N ASN A 505 -9.11 -22.67 1.14
CA ASN A 505 -8.87 -24.10 1.30
C ASN A 505 -9.97 -24.74 2.18
N VAL A 506 -9.86 -26.03 2.46
CA VAL A 506 -10.84 -26.76 3.26
C VAL A 506 -11.07 -26.14 4.65
N HIS A 507 -9.99 -25.68 5.30
CA HIS A 507 -10.06 -25.05 6.62
C HIS A 507 -10.83 -23.72 6.57
N GLY A 508 -10.49 -22.84 5.63
CA GLY A 508 -11.17 -21.56 5.46
C GLY A 508 -12.65 -21.72 5.12
N ILE A 509 -12.98 -22.66 4.22
CA ILE A 509 -14.38 -22.94 3.84
C ILE A 509 -15.18 -23.45 5.05
N ASN A 510 -14.64 -24.39 5.82
CA ASN A 510 -15.33 -24.92 7.00
C ASN A 510 -15.44 -23.89 8.11
N HIS A 511 -14.43 -23.04 8.28
CA HIS A 511 -14.47 -21.93 9.24
C HIS A 511 -15.56 -20.92 8.87
N ALA A 512 -15.67 -20.55 7.59
CA ALA A 512 -16.74 -19.71 7.07
C ALA A 512 -18.14 -20.32 7.30
N LYS A 513 -18.32 -21.62 7.01
CA LYS A 513 -19.59 -22.34 7.26
C LYS A 513 -19.96 -22.31 8.74
N GLY A 514 -19.01 -22.64 9.62
CA GLY A 514 -19.20 -22.60 11.07
C GLY A 514 -19.61 -21.20 11.56
N ALA A 515 -18.95 -20.15 11.06
CA ALA A 515 -19.29 -18.76 11.40
C ALA A 515 -20.72 -18.41 10.98
N VAL A 516 -21.13 -18.80 9.77
CA VAL A 516 -22.50 -18.60 9.27
C VAL A 516 -23.52 -19.33 10.15
N GLU A 517 -23.28 -20.59 10.50
CA GLU A 517 -24.18 -21.37 11.36
C GLU A 517 -24.26 -20.79 12.78
N ARG A 518 -23.13 -20.33 13.33
CA ARG A 518 -23.08 -19.63 14.63
C ARG A 518 -23.96 -18.37 14.58
N GLN A 519 -23.83 -17.56 13.53
CA GLN A 519 -24.59 -16.32 13.38
C GLN A 519 -26.09 -16.56 13.20
N GLN A 520 -26.49 -17.61 12.49
CA GLN A 520 -27.90 -17.99 12.39
C GLN A 520 -28.50 -18.33 13.76
N ARG A 521 -27.74 -19.06 14.59
CA ARG A 521 -28.15 -19.39 15.97
C ARG A 521 -28.21 -18.15 16.86
N GLN A 522 -27.13 -17.36 16.91
CA GLN A 522 -27.01 -16.21 17.82
C GLN A 522 -28.03 -15.10 17.51
N ASN A 523 -28.37 -14.88 16.24
CA ASN A 523 -29.32 -13.84 15.86
C ASN A 523 -30.79 -14.31 15.91
N CYS A 524 -31.06 -15.53 16.37
CA CYS A 524 -32.41 -16.16 16.43
C CYS A 524 -33.20 -16.01 15.11
N ARG A 525 -32.50 -15.95 13.97
CA ARG A 525 -33.15 -15.69 12.69
C ARG A 525 -33.77 -16.97 12.15
N ARG A 526 -35.06 -16.91 11.85
CA ARG A 526 -35.74 -17.91 11.00
C ARG A 526 -35.28 -17.82 9.54
N SER A 527 -34.73 -16.67 9.13
CA SER A 527 -34.24 -16.44 7.76
C SER A 527 -32.79 -16.91 7.60
N PRO A 528 -32.39 -17.38 6.40
CA PRO A 528 -31.01 -17.72 6.11
C PRO A 528 -30.09 -16.51 6.33
N TYR A 529 -28.84 -16.79 6.67
CA TYR A 529 -27.79 -15.77 6.68
C TYR A 529 -27.61 -15.23 5.26
N LEU A 530 -27.71 -13.91 5.11
CA LEU A 530 -27.50 -13.22 3.84
C LEU A 530 -26.52 -12.08 4.09
N MET A 531 -25.42 -12.09 3.34
CA MET A 531 -24.49 -10.98 3.31
C MET A 531 -25.18 -9.76 2.68
N SER A 532 -24.98 -8.59 3.27
CA SER A 532 -25.46 -7.34 2.72
C SER A 532 -24.81 -7.07 1.37
N ARG A 533 -25.56 -6.46 0.44
CA ARG A 533 -25.07 -6.11 -0.90
C ARG A 533 -23.80 -5.23 -0.83
N GLU A 534 -23.74 -4.32 0.13
CA GLU A 534 -22.59 -3.42 0.31
C GLU A 534 -21.32 -4.18 0.70
N LEU A 535 -21.44 -5.12 1.65
CA LEU A 535 -20.32 -5.97 2.03
C LEU A 535 -19.87 -6.84 0.86
N THR A 536 -20.80 -7.46 0.14
CA THR A 536 -20.48 -8.25 -1.06
C THR A 536 -19.73 -7.42 -2.11
N ASN A 537 -20.22 -6.22 -2.42
CA ASN A 537 -19.57 -5.31 -3.37
C ASN A 537 -18.16 -4.94 -2.91
N THR A 538 -17.97 -4.68 -1.61
CA THR A 538 -16.65 -4.38 -1.04
C THR A 538 -15.70 -5.56 -1.18
N LEU A 539 -16.13 -6.77 -0.86
CA LEU A 539 -15.29 -7.97 -0.97
C LEU A 539 -14.88 -8.22 -2.42
N ILE A 540 -15.82 -8.13 -3.37
CA ILE A 540 -15.55 -8.24 -4.81
C ILE A 540 -14.53 -7.19 -5.26
N LYS A 541 -14.74 -5.92 -4.88
CA LYS A 541 -13.82 -4.82 -5.23
C LYS A 541 -12.39 -5.06 -4.72
N ASN A 542 -12.24 -5.70 -3.57
CA ASN A 542 -10.94 -6.02 -2.96
C ASN A 542 -10.41 -7.40 -3.35
N LYS A 543 -11.03 -8.08 -4.33
CA LYS A 543 -10.64 -9.43 -4.78
C LYS A 543 -10.60 -10.44 -3.63
N LEU A 544 -11.58 -10.36 -2.74
CA LEU A 544 -11.80 -11.29 -1.64
C LEU A 544 -12.96 -12.22 -2.02
N ARG A 545 -12.77 -13.52 -1.81
CA ARG A 545 -13.84 -14.51 -1.99
C ARG A 545 -14.72 -14.62 -0.76
#